data_AF-A0A379AA25-F1
#
_entry.id   AF-A0A379AA25-F1
#
_cell.length_a   1.000
_cell.length_b   1.000
_cell.length_c   1.000
_cell.angle_alpha   90.00
_cell.angle_beta   90.00
_cell.angle_gamma   90.00
#
_symmetry.space_group_name_H-M   'P 1'
#
loop_
_entity.id
_entity.type
_entity.pdbx_description
1 polymer ?
#
loop_
_entity_poly.entity_id
_entity_poly.type
_entity_poly.pdbx_seq_one_letter_code
_entity_poly.pdbx_strand_id
1 'polypeptide(L)'
;MLHTLLHSPAHCDLESLLLMAGAGDDLLLLQDGVLAALAGSHALMRLSESEATLWVLDEDVQARGLAGQISTRVQSVDYTGFVTLTIRHQQQMVW
;
A
#
# COMPACT_ATOMS: atom_id res chain seq x y z
N MET A 1 -3.23 -7.83 10.32
CA MET A 1 -1.95 -7.13 10.56
C MET A 1 -1.88 -5.95 9.60
N LEU A 2 -1.28 -4.83 10.01
CA LEU A 2 -1.03 -3.71 9.12
C LEU A 2 0.35 -3.85 8.49
N HIS A 3 0.42 -3.97 7.17
CA HIS A 3 1.67 -3.91 6.41
C HIS A 3 1.86 -2.48 5.92
N THR A 4 3.09 -1.98 5.96
CA THR A 4 3.44 -0.65 5.44
C THR A 4 4.62 -0.77 4.49
N LEU A 5 4.45 -0.31 3.25
CA LEU A 5 5.50 -0.26 2.24
C LEU A 5 5.91 1.20 2.02
N LEU A 6 7.13 1.56 2.41
CA LEU A 6 7.63 2.94 2.38
C LEU A 6 8.44 3.25 1.13
N HIS A 7 9.13 2.22 0.61
CA HIS A 7 10.07 2.38 -0.49
C HIS A 7 9.42 2.06 -1.83
N SER A 8 9.98 2.61 -2.89
CA SER A 8 9.59 2.27 -4.26
C SER A 8 9.57 0.75 -4.46
N PRO A 9 8.59 0.19 -5.21
CA PRO A 9 8.52 -1.24 -5.48
C PRO A 9 9.75 -1.79 -6.21
N ALA A 10 10.57 -0.93 -6.82
CA ALA A 10 11.84 -1.31 -7.42
C ALA A 10 12.94 -1.65 -6.40
N HIS A 11 12.76 -1.27 -5.13
CA HIS A 11 13.73 -1.44 -4.05
C HIS A 11 13.15 -2.23 -2.86
N CYS A 12 12.08 -3.00 -3.08
CA CYS A 12 11.45 -3.82 -2.04
C CYS A 12 11.40 -5.29 -2.45
N ASP A 13 11.47 -6.19 -1.47
CA ASP A 13 11.19 -7.61 -1.67
C ASP A 13 9.67 -7.86 -1.63
N LEU A 14 9.03 -7.62 -2.78
CA LEU A 14 7.58 -7.75 -2.91
C LEU A 14 7.11 -9.21 -2.73
N GLU A 15 7.95 -10.20 -3.04
CA GLU A 15 7.59 -11.61 -2.91
C GLU A 15 7.43 -12.00 -1.44
N SER A 16 8.37 -11.59 -0.58
CA SER A 16 8.27 -11.81 0.86
C SER A 16 7.04 -11.09 1.44
N LEU A 17 6.73 -9.89 0.95
CA LEU A 17 5.51 -9.17 1.35
C LEU A 17 4.26 -9.97 1.01
N LEU A 18 4.14 -10.46 -0.24
CA LEU A 18 2.99 -11.20 -0.73
C LEU A 18 2.80 -12.55 -0.03
N LEU A 19 3.89 -13.19 0.42
CA LEU A 19 3.82 -14.41 1.22
C LEU A 19 3.25 -14.18 2.63
N MET A 20 3.35 -12.96 3.15
CA MET A 20 2.93 -12.63 4.51
C MET A 20 1.60 -11.88 4.58
N ALA A 21 1.25 -11.08 3.57
CA ALA A 21 0.02 -10.30 3.53
C ALA A 21 -1.15 -11.11 2.95
N GLY A 22 -2.16 -11.38 3.77
CA GLY A 22 -3.30 -12.22 3.39
C GLY A 22 -4.67 -11.64 3.76
N ALA A 23 -5.69 -12.49 3.71
CA ALA A 23 -7.06 -12.10 4.01
C ALA A 23 -7.19 -11.52 5.43
N GLY A 24 -7.82 -10.34 5.52
CA GLY A 24 -8.01 -9.63 6.78
C GLY A 24 -6.85 -8.71 7.17
N ASP A 25 -5.75 -8.71 6.40
CA ASP A 25 -4.67 -7.74 6.53
C ASP A 25 -4.97 -6.48 5.71
N ASP A 26 -4.36 -5.37 6.13
CA ASP A 26 -4.35 -4.10 5.39
C ASP A 26 -2.90 -3.81 4.96
N LEU A 27 -2.66 -3.46 3.69
CA LEU A 27 -1.38 -2.98 3.19
C LEU A 27 -1.48 -1.50 2.83
N LEU A 28 -0.77 -0.65 3.57
CA LEU A 28 -0.67 0.78 3.30
C LEU A 28 0.60 1.10 2.51
N LEU A 29 0.42 1.72 1.35
CA LEU A 29 1.46 2.27 0.50
C LEU A 29 1.64 3.75 0.85
N LEU A 30 2.84 4.13 1.28
CA LEU A 30 3.16 5.50 1.69
C LEU A 30 4.60 5.84 1.27
N GLN A 31 4.96 7.11 1.34
CA GLN A 31 6.21 7.64 0.81
C GLN A 31 6.41 7.19 -0.65
N ASP A 32 7.56 6.61 -1.00
CA ASP A 32 7.80 6.14 -2.37
C ASP A 32 7.04 4.85 -2.69
N GLY A 33 6.52 4.16 -1.66
CA GLY A 33 5.67 2.97 -1.83
C GLY A 33 4.39 3.24 -2.60
N VAL A 34 3.91 4.49 -2.65
CA VAL A 34 2.72 4.86 -3.46
C VAL A 34 2.89 4.57 -4.95
N LEU A 35 4.13 4.45 -5.44
CA LEU A 35 4.42 4.04 -6.81
C LEU A 35 3.93 2.62 -7.13
N ALA A 36 3.76 1.76 -6.12
CA ALA A 36 3.19 0.43 -6.29
C ALA A 36 1.68 0.45 -6.61
N ALA A 37 1.00 1.57 -6.37
CA ALA A 37 -0.44 1.73 -6.62
C ALA A 37 -0.78 2.23 -8.04
N LEU A 38 0.24 2.53 -8.86
CA LEU A 38 0.05 3.04 -10.21
C LEU A 38 -0.72 2.05 -11.07
N ALA A 39 -1.78 2.53 -11.74
CA ALA A 39 -2.61 1.74 -12.61
C ALA A 39 -1.78 1.09 -13.75
N GLY A 40 -1.95 -0.22 -13.93
CA GLY A 40 -1.21 -0.98 -14.94
C GLY A 40 0.25 -1.29 -14.60
N SER A 41 0.76 -0.87 -13.43
CA SER A 41 2.12 -1.21 -13.01
C SER A 41 2.25 -2.70 -12.67
N HIS A 42 3.46 -3.25 -12.87
CA HIS A 42 3.76 -4.64 -12.50
C HIS A 42 3.59 -4.87 -10.98
N ALA A 43 4.01 -3.91 -10.16
CA ALA A 43 3.85 -3.98 -8.71
C ALA A 43 2.37 -4.11 -8.32
N LEU A 44 1.48 -3.30 -8.90
CA LEU A 44 0.05 -3.40 -8.65
C LEU A 44 -0.54 -4.74 -9.07
N MET A 45 -0.11 -5.29 -10.22
CA MET A 45 -0.58 -6.60 -10.69
C MET A 45 -0.24 -7.68 -9.67
N ARG A 46 1.00 -7.68 -9.15
CA ARG A 46 1.44 -8.62 -8.10
C ARG A 46 0.73 -8.38 -6.77
N LEU A 47 0.61 -7.13 -6.32
CA LEU A 47 -0.15 -6.78 -5.11
C LEU A 47 -1.62 -7.19 -5.19
N SER A 48 -2.22 -7.18 -6.39
CA SER A 48 -3.58 -7.64 -6.62
C SER A 48 -3.77 -9.16 -6.52
N GLU A 49 -2.68 -9.93 -6.40
CA GLU A 49 -2.74 -11.38 -6.15
C GLU A 49 -2.94 -11.71 -4.66
N SER A 50 -2.64 -10.76 -3.77
CA SER A 50 -2.89 -10.89 -2.33
C SER A 50 -4.36 -10.60 -2.01
N GLU A 51 -4.87 -11.25 -0.95
CA GLU A 51 -6.20 -11.00 -0.39
C GLU A 51 -6.22 -9.83 0.61
N ALA A 52 -5.08 -9.17 0.85
CA ALA A 52 -4.99 -8.00 1.70
C ALA A 52 -5.71 -6.80 1.08
N THR A 53 -6.31 -5.95 1.92
CA THR A 53 -6.92 -4.70 1.44
C THR A 53 -5.82 -3.67 1.17
N LEU A 54 -5.79 -3.12 -0.04
CA LEU A 54 -4.76 -2.18 -0.47
C LEU A 54 -5.18 -0.74 -0.19
N TRP A 55 -4.29 0.00 0.45
CA TRP A 55 -4.43 1.41 0.78
C TRP A 55 -3.28 2.24 0.24
N VAL A 56 -3.53 3.51 -0.07
CA VAL A 56 -2.49 4.49 -0.43
C VAL A 56 -2.70 5.78 0.34
N LEU A 57 -1.61 6.37 0.85
CA LEU A 57 -1.66 7.66 1.51
C LEU A 57 -1.81 8.79 0.48
N ASP A 58 -2.92 9.52 0.51
CA ASP A 58 -3.25 10.54 -0.48
C ASP A 58 -2.21 11.66 -0.50
N GLU A 59 -1.74 12.11 0.66
CA GLU A 59 -0.77 13.19 0.77
C GLU A 59 0.53 12.88 0.00
N ASP A 60 0.98 11.61 0.04
CA ASP A 60 2.15 11.16 -0.70
C ASP A 60 1.91 11.00 -2.20
N VAL A 61 0.69 10.64 -2.60
CA VAL A 61 0.24 10.62 -4.00
C VAL A 61 0.25 12.04 -4.58
N GLN A 62 -0.33 13.00 -3.84
CA GLN A 62 -0.37 14.40 -4.23
C GLN A 62 1.05 14.99 -4.31
N ALA A 63 1.89 14.73 -3.29
CA ALA A 63 3.27 15.23 -3.25
C ALA A 63 4.12 14.78 -4.45
N ARG A 64 3.82 13.59 -5.01
CA ARG A 64 4.50 13.04 -6.20
C ARG A 64 3.81 13.36 -7.52
N GLY A 65 2.69 14.08 -7.51
CA GLY A 65 1.93 14.41 -8.72
C GLY A 65 1.26 13.21 -9.39
N LEU A 66 0.90 12.19 -8.62
CA LEU A 66 0.35 10.92 -9.11
C LEU A 66 -1.19 10.87 -9.06
N ALA A 67 -1.83 11.99 -8.72
CA ALA A 67 -3.29 12.11 -8.71
C ALA A 67 -3.88 11.70 -10.06
N GLY A 68 -4.92 10.86 -10.03
CA GLY A 68 -5.56 10.32 -11.23
C GLY A 68 -4.81 9.16 -11.92
N GLN A 69 -3.62 8.78 -11.43
CA GLN A 69 -2.86 7.63 -11.95
C GLN A 69 -2.96 6.38 -11.07
N ILE A 70 -3.55 6.52 -9.88
CA ILE A 70 -3.76 5.43 -8.93
C ILE A 70 -4.89 4.51 -9.39
N SER A 71 -4.69 3.20 -9.27
CA SER A 71 -5.73 2.22 -9.58
C SER A 71 -6.92 2.30 -8.65
N THR A 72 -8.12 2.11 -9.21
CA THR A 72 -9.38 2.02 -8.45
C THR A 72 -9.46 0.82 -7.52
N ARG A 73 -8.51 -0.13 -7.62
CA ARG A 73 -8.38 -1.26 -6.68
C ARG A 73 -7.73 -0.87 -5.34
N VAL A 74 -7.06 0.28 -5.29
CA VAL A 74 -6.35 0.75 -4.10
C VAL A 74 -7.16 1.89 -3.47
N GLN A 75 -7.50 1.76 -2.20
CA GLN A 75 -8.30 2.75 -1.49
C GLN A 75 -7.41 3.88 -1.00
N SER A 76 -7.84 5.13 -1.20
CA SER A 76 -7.10 6.30 -0.71
C SER A 76 -7.46 6.58 0.75
N VAL A 77 -6.46 6.94 1.56
CA VAL A 77 -6.60 7.40 2.96
C VAL A 77 -5.76 8.64 3.20
N ASP A 78 -6.20 9.47 4.12
CA ASP A 78 -5.40 10.55 4.69
C ASP A 78 -4.65 10.09 5.95
N TYR A 79 -3.92 10.99 6.61
CA TYR A 79 -3.25 10.67 7.88
C TYR A 79 -4.21 10.20 9.00
N THR A 80 -5.46 10.67 9.02
CA THR A 80 -6.45 10.20 10.01
C THR A 80 -6.87 8.75 9.71
N GLY A 81 -7.03 8.41 8.44
CA GLY A 81 -7.24 7.05 7.95
C GLY A 81 -6.05 6.15 8.29
N PHE A 82 -4.82 6.61 8.12
CA PHE A 82 -3.64 5.87 8.56
C PHE A 82 -3.66 5.59 10.06
N VAL A 83 -3.90 6.60 10.92
CA VAL A 83 -4.05 6.38 12.37
C VAL A 83 -5.18 5.39 12.68
N THR A 84 -6.28 5.42 11.93
CA THR A 84 -7.38 4.46 12.11
C THR A 84 -6.94 3.03 11.77
N LEU A 85 -6.12 2.85 10.73
CA LEU A 85 -5.55 1.54 10.37
C LEU A 85 -4.62 1.02 11.47
N THR A 86 -3.80 1.88 12.10
CA THR A 86 -2.91 1.46 13.21
C THR A 86 -3.68 1.08 14.47
N ILE A 87 -4.87 1.67 14.69
CA ILE A 87 -5.75 1.26 15.79
C ILE A 87 -6.43 -0.08 15.49
N ARG A 88 -6.84 -0.31 14.23
CA ARG A 88 -7.53 -1.55 13.80
C ARG A 88 -6.66 -2.79 13.97
N HIS A 89 -5.36 -2.69 13.76
CA HIS A 89 -4.43 -3.82 13.80
C HIS A 89 -3.51 -3.75 15.01
N GLN A 90 -3.45 -4.81 15.82
CA GLN A 90 -2.54 -4.88 16.97
C GLN A 90 -1.05 -4.96 16.58
N GLN A 91 -0.76 -5.43 15.36
CA GLN A 91 0.59 -5.64 14.87
C GLN A 91 0.79 -4.87 13.56
N GLN A 92 2.01 -4.37 13.38
CA GLN A 92 2.46 -3.72 12.16
C GLN A 92 3.75 -4.37 11.65
N MET A 93 3.86 -4.53 10.34
CA MET A 93 5.08 -4.96 9.65
C MET A 93 5.50 -3.91 8.62
N VAL A 94 6.76 -3.50 8.69
CA VAL A 94 7.35 -2.45 7.86
C VAL A 94 8.25 -3.10 6.80
N TRP A 95 8.05 -2.71 5.54
CA TRP A 95 8.76 -3.21 4.36
C TRP A 95 9.57 -2.12 3.67
#